data_AF-K1YQW3-F1
#
_entry.id   AF-K1YQW3-F1
#
_cell.length_a   1.000
_cell.length_b   1.000
_cell.length_c   1.000
_cell.angle_alpha   90.00
_cell.angle_beta   90.00
_cell.angle_gamma   90.00
#
_symmetry.space_group_name_H-M   'P 1'
#
loop_
_entity.id
_entity.type
_entity.pdbx_description
1 polymer ?
#
loop_
_entity_poly.entity_id
_entity_poly.type
_entity_poly.pdbx_seq_one_letter_code
_entity_poly.pdbx_strand_id
1 'polypeptide(L)'
;MNNILKLKIILSDTGLSEVDRSLLLNLFSNFDQADLMDLVELLESNNNLVYFISDIYKKKKIAFANQDKNLLQKIFQQELEKLLELSQ
;
A
#
# COMPACT_ATOMS: atom_id res chain seq x y z
N MET A 1 6.33 -19.53 7.80
CA MET A 1 6.52 -18.86 6.49
C MET A 1 6.66 -17.37 6.78
N ASN A 2 7.68 -16.69 6.25
CA ASN A 2 7.94 -15.27 6.54
C ASN A 2 6.84 -14.39 5.89
N ASN A 3 6.22 -13.46 6.63
CA ASN A 3 5.14 -12.60 6.11
C ASN A 3 5.60 -11.73 4.93
N ILE A 4 6.88 -11.35 4.87
CA ILE A 4 7.48 -10.67 3.69
C ILE A 4 7.48 -11.57 2.45
N LEU A 5 7.68 -12.88 2.60
CA LEU A 5 7.61 -13.81 1.47
C LEU A 5 6.17 -13.95 0.95
N LYS A 6 5.18 -14.00 1.85
CA LYS A 6 3.76 -14.00 1.46
C LYS A 6 3.39 -12.73 0.71
N LEU A 7 3.79 -11.59 1.24
CA LEU A 7 3.60 -10.28 0.60
C LEU A 7 4.23 -10.25 -0.80
N LYS A 8 5.45 -10.79 -0.97
CA LYS A 8 6.11 -10.86 -2.28
C LYS A 8 5.29 -11.67 -3.30
N ILE A 9 4.66 -12.78 -2.87
CA ILE A 9 3.80 -13.61 -3.72
C ILE A 9 2.53 -12.84 -4.11
N ILE A 10 1.86 -12.21 -3.14
CA ILE A 10 0.66 -11.39 -3.39
C ILE A 10 0.98 -10.29 -4.42
N LEU A 11 2.10 -9.59 -4.22
CA LEU A 11 2.53 -8.54 -5.13
C LEU A 11 2.88 -9.08 -6.52
N SER A 12 3.50 -10.27 -6.64
CA SER A 12 3.81 -10.85 -7.96
C SER A 12 2.58 -11.24 -8.75
N ASP A 13 1.50 -11.58 -8.07
CA ASP A 13 0.22 -11.95 -8.69
C ASP A 13 -0.60 -10.71 -9.11
N THR A 14 -0.09 -9.50 -8.85
CA THR A 14 -0.67 -8.25 -9.36
C THR A 14 -0.06 -7.84 -10.70
N GLY A 15 -0.83 -7.08 -11.48
CA GLY A 15 -0.39 -6.40 -12.70
C GLY A 15 0.49 -5.16 -12.45
N LEU A 16 0.97 -4.94 -11.23
CA LEU A 16 1.93 -3.87 -10.94
C LEU A 16 3.26 -4.10 -11.65
N SER A 17 3.94 -3.00 -11.98
CA SER A 17 5.30 -3.06 -12.51
C SER A 17 6.28 -3.61 -11.46
N GLU A 18 7.41 -4.16 -11.90
CA GLU A 18 8.46 -4.63 -11.00
C GLU A 18 8.99 -3.53 -10.07
N VAL A 19 9.09 -2.31 -10.60
CA VAL A 19 9.47 -1.12 -9.83
C VAL A 19 8.48 -0.86 -8.70
N ASP A 20 7.19 -0.91 -8.98
CA ASP A 20 6.14 -0.65 -7.98
C ASP A 20 6.10 -1.74 -6.92
N ARG A 21 6.22 -3.01 -7.32
CA ARG A 21 6.33 -4.12 -6.37
C ARG A 21 7.53 -3.96 -5.45
N SER A 22 8.67 -3.55 -6.00
CA SER A 22 9.89 -3.34 -5.22
C SER A 22 9.77 -2.17 -4.24
N LEU A 23 9.11 -1.09 -4.65
CA LEU A 23 8.82 0.06 -3.78
C LEU A 23 7.90 -0.33 -2.62
N LEU A 24 6.84 -1.09 -2.90
CA LEU A 24 5.93 -1.58 -1.86
C LEU A 24 6.65 -2.53 -0.90
N LEU A 25 7.43 -3.50 -1.40
CA LEU A 25 8.21 -4.39 -0.54
C LEU A 25 9.16 -3.61 0.38
N ASN A 26 9.81 -2.56 -0.12
CA ASN A 26 10.69 -1.71 0.69
C ASN A 26 9.92 -0.84 1.70
N LEU A 27 8.70 -0.40 1.36
CA LEU A 27 7.84 0.30 2.31
C LEU A 27 7.50 -0.63 3.49
N PHE A 28 7.04 -1.84 3.17
CA PHE A 28 6.56 -2.81 4.16
C PHE A 28 7.68 -3.53 4.91
N SER A 29 8.92 -3.54 4.41
CA SER A 29 10.04 -4.17 5.12
C SER A 29 10.37 -3.52 6.47
N ASN A 30 9.86 -2.31 6.73
CA ASN A 30 10.03 -1.62 8.00
C ASN A 30 8.92 -1.91 9.03
N PHE A 31 7.89 -2.67 8.64
CA PHE A 31 6.77 -2.98 9.51
C PHE A 31 7.15 -4.14 10.45
N ASP A 32 6.56 -4.16 11.64
CA ASP A 32 6.74 -5.30 12.53
C ASP A 32 5.99 -6.55 12.02
N GLN A 33 6.20 -7.69 12.66
CA GLN A 33 5.61 -8.94 12.19
C GLN A 33 4.08 -9.00 12.35
N ALA A 34 3.52 -8.29 13.32
CA ALA A 34 2.07 -8.26 13.54
C ALA A 34 1.41 -7.39 12.46
N ASP A 35 1.94 -6.19 12.22
CA ASP A 35 1.47 -5.29 11.17
C ASP A 35 1.56 -5.94 9.78
N LEU A 36 2.64 -6.68 9.52
CA LEU A 36 2.81 -7.43 8.27
C LEU A 36 1.79 -8.56 8.13
N MET A 37 1.40 -9.21 9.22
CA MET A 37 0.39 -10.28 9.19
C MET A 37 -0.96 -9.70 8.81
N ASP A 38 -1.39 -8.64 9.48
CA ASP A 38 -2.66 -7.95 9.23
C ASP A 38 -2.72 -7.43 7.79
N LEU A 39 -1.61 -6.86 7.30
CA LEU A 39 -1.49 -6.42 5.91
C LEU A 39 -1.63 -7.58 4.93
N VAL A 40 -0.98 -8.72 5.18
CA VAL A 40 -1.08 -9.89 4.30
C VAL A 40 -2.51 -10.38 4.21
N GLU A 41 -3.21 -10.52 5.35
CA GLU A 41 -4.62 -10.94 5.38
C GLU A 41 -5.54 -9.96 4.64
N LEU A 42 -5.29 -8.66 4.81
CA LEU A 42 -6.03 -7.62 4.10
C LEU A 42 -5.83 -7.68 2.58
N LEU A 43 -4.59 -7.92 2.12
CA LEU A 43 -4.30 -7.95 0.69
C LEU A 43 -4.75 -9.26 0.04
N GLU A 44 -4.67 -10.40 0.74
CA GLU A 44 -5.22 -11.68 0.26
C GLU A 44 -6.74 -11.62 0.06
N SER A 45 -7.44 -10.91 0.96
CA SER A 45 -8.89 -10.71 0.86
C SER A 45 -9.29 -9.63 -0.15
N ASN A 46 -8.38 -8.70 -0.49
CA ASN A 46 -8.67 -7.54 -1.33
C ASN A 46 -7.51 -7.21 -2.28
N ASN A 47 -7.27 -8.05 -3.28
CA ASN A 47 -6.19 -7.87 -4.26
C ASN A 47 -6.18 -6.49 -4.96
N ASN A 48 -7.36 -5.87 -5.14
CA ASN A 48 -7.47 -4.53 -5.74
C ASN A 48 -6.87 -3.42 -4.85
N LEU A 49 -6.75 -3.67 -3.54
CA LEU A 49 -6.19 -2.72 -2.59
C LEU A 49 -4.70 -2.47 -2.83
N VAL A 50 -3.99 -3.45 -3.39
CA VAL A 50 -2.57 -3.32 -3.75
C VAL A 50 -2.36 -2.16 -4.74
N TYR A 51 -3.22 -2.02 -5.74
CA TYR A 51 -3.14 -0.93 -6.72
C TYR A 51 -3.41 0.43 -6.07
N PHE A 52 -4.41 0.49 -5.18
CA PHE A 52 -4.73 1.69 -4.44
C PHE A 52 -3.54 2.14 -3.59
N ILE A 53 -2.94 1.24 -2.79
CA ILE A 53 -1.80 1.57 -1.94
C ILE A 53 -0.60 2.05 -2.78
N SER A 54 -0.33 1.39 -3.92
CA SER A 54 0.74 1.80 -4.85
C SER A 54 0.53 3.22 -5.37
N ASP A 55 -0.68 3.55 -5.82
CA ASP A 55 -1.02 4.88 -6.33
C ASP A 55 -0.94 5.96 -5.25
N ILE A 56 -1.53 5.70 -4.07
CA ILE A 56 -1.44 6.59 -2.92
C ILE A 56 0.01 6.84 -2.52
N TYR A 57 0.83 5.80 -2.45
CA TYR A 57 2.25 5.94 -2.09
C TYR A 57 3.00 6.83 -3.08
N LYS A 58 2.79 6.66 -4.39
CA LYS A 58 3.38 7.51 -5.43
C LYS A 58 2.93 8.96 -5.29
N LYS A 59 1.63 9.19 -5.12
CA LYS A 59 1.07 10.53 -4.92
C LYS A 59 1.65 11.21 -3.68
N LYS A 60 1.79 10.49 -2.56
CA LYS A 60 2.46 10.99 -1.34
C LYS A 60 3.90 11.38 -1.62
N LYS A 61 4.67 10.55 -2.32
CA LYS A 61 6.06 10.84 -2.68
C LYS A 61 6.18 12.14 -3.49
N ILE A 62 5.28 12.36 -4.46
CA ILE A 62 5.21 13.60 -5.25
C ILE A 62 4.84 14.79 -4.36
N ALA A 63 3.81 14.64 -3.52
CA ALA A 63 3.33 15.70 -2.65
C ALA A 63 4.40 16.14 -1.64
N PHE A 64 5.14 15.19 -1.06
CA PHE A 64 6.26 15.49 -0.17
C PHE A 64 7.43 16.18 -0.89
N ALA A 65 7.80 15.72 -2.09
CA ALA A 65 8.86 16.33 -2.87
C ALA A 65 8.55 17.79 -3.23
N ASN A 66 7.28 18.10 -3.51
CA ASN A 66 6.81 19.44 -3.85
C ASN A 66 6.32 20.26 -2.64
N GLN A 67 6.37 19.71 -1.43
CA GLN A 67 5.78 20.31 -0.21
C GLN A 67 4.30 20.74 -0.39
N ASP A 68 3.56 20.02 -1.24
CA ASP A 68 2.18 20.33 -1.59
C ASP A 68 1.21 19.82 -0.52
N LYS A 69 0.88 20.70 0.42
CA LYS A 69 -0.05 20.42 1.52
C LYS A 69 -1.48 20.13 1.04
N ASN A 70 -1.91 20.76 -0.05
CA ASN A 70 -3.26 20.58 -0.59
C ASN A 70 -3.41 19.19 -1.21
N LEU A 71 -2.38 18.74 -1.94
CA LEU A 71 -2.36 17.38 -2.47
C LEU A 71 -2.29 16.34 -1.35
N LEU A 72 -1.48 16.55 -0.32
CA LEU A 72 -1.46 15.67 0.86
C LEU A 72 -2.84 15.57 1.53
N GLN A 73 -3.54 16.69 1.71
CA GLN A 73 -4.88 16.68 2.30
C GLN A 73 -5.87 15.86 1.47
N LYS A 74 -5.84 15.99 0.14
CA LYS A 74 -6.67 15.18 -0.76
C LYS A 74 -6.33 13.69 -0.68
N ILE A 75 -5.04 13.36 -0.57
CA ILE A 75 -4.60 11.97 -0.43
C ILE A 75 -5.13 11.37 0.87
N PHE A 76 -5.00 12.07 2.00
CA PHE A 76 -5.50 11.59 3.29
C PHE A 76 -7.02 11.38 3.27
N GLN A 77 -7.75 12.26 2.58
CA GLN A 77 -9.20 12.10 2.40
C GLN A 77 -9.52 10.81 1.61
N GLN A 78 -8.78 10.52 0.53
CA GLN A 78 -8.95 9.27 -0.24
C GLN A 78 -8.65 8.02 0.60
N GLU A 79 -7.62 8.07 1.44
CA GLU A 79 -7.31 6.97 2.36
C GLU A 79 -8.43 6.74 3.39
N LEU A 80 -8.97 7.82 3.94
CA LEU A 80 -10.07 7.74 4.90
C LEU A 80 -11.34 7.15 4.25
N GLU A 81 -11.69 7.60 3.05
CA GLU A 81 -12.82 7.05 2.28
C GLU A 81 -12.63 5.55 2.02
N LYS A 82 -11.43 5.13 1.62
CA LYS A 82 -11.13 3.70 1.38
C LYS A 82 -11.22 2.88 2.66
N LEU A 83 -10.74 3.39 3.79
CA LEU A 83 -10.86 2.72 5.09
C LEU A 83 -12.32 2.56 5.52
N LEU A 84 -13.15 3.58 5.29
CA LEU A 84 -14.59 3.50 5.58
C LEU A 84 -15.28 2.44 4.72
N GLU A 85 -14.95 2.36 3.43
CA GLU A 85 -15.46 1.30 2.54
C GLU A 85 -15.10 -0.10 3.01
N LEU A 86 -13.88 -0.30 3.53
CA LEU A 86 -13.40 -1.61 4.01
C LEU A 86 -14.01 -2.00 5.36
N SER A 87 -14.61 -1.05 6.09
CA SER A 87 -15.21 -1.26 7.41
C SER A 87 -16.71 -1.61 7.38
N GLN A 88 -17.32 -1.61 6.18
CA GLN A 88 -18.74 -1.90 5.95
C GLN A 88 -18.95 -3.34 5.48
#